data_AF-A0A7L4QBU3-F1
#
_entry.id   AF-A0A7L4QBU3-F1
#
_cell.length_a   1.000
_cell.length_b   1.000
_cell.length_c   1.000
_cell.angle_alpha   90.00
_cell.angle_beta   90.00
_cell.angle_gamma   90.00
#
_symmetry.space_group_name_H-M   'P 1'
#
loop_
_entity.id
_entity.type
_entity.pdbx_description
1 polymer ?
#
loop_
_entity_poly.entity_id
_entity_poly.type
_entity_poly.pdbx_seq_one_letter_code
_entity_poly.pdbx_strand_id
1 'polypeptide(L)'
;MLSHAAVACGYTIRDFYEKPELGIHCVGYISQLYDLLPVTHWFFSLPWVTELGLTLEYKETLPPISTGPIISDPSEVDNIEVAGTEDLKKGWTLPMFFNIYDYVAKNLPQTLVPISYGFDLVGAAAEICGVENFIMWTFTDPEQAEKLVKTYVDTSVNGAIGMAERYGMAMLIVGSVLANNDIFSDEYVEKYSANYMRYYVNGCFRGGAGPQLFYHLCGNHQTDYKVFKDKLIWSPFTVFHVGYKGKDVFPSDLLREEFGKYCTVMGSVDTKIMINPNPKAVYEQSKAQIIGGRDSPKGYILGNSCECPPYTIPGNLLAMVKAARDVGTYGTW
;
A
#
# COMPACT_ATOMS: atom_id res chain seq x y z
N MET A 1 5.53 2.11 -7.73
CA MET A 1 6.58 1.58 -8.63
C MET A 1 7.69 1.09 -7.72
N LEU A 2 7.87 -0.23 -7.58
CA LEU A 2 8.83 -0.81 -6.64
C LEU A 2 9.90 -1.59 -7.41
N SER A 3 9.86 -2.92 -7.37
CA SER A 3 10.82 -3.81 -8.00
C SER A 3 10.99 -3.60 -9.51
N HIS A 4 9.95 -3.11 -10.21
CA HIS A 4 10.07 -2.66 -11.61
C HIS A 4 11.20 -1.66 -11.82
N ALA A 5 11.42 -0.74 -10.87
CA ALA A 5 12.46 0.27 -11.00
C ALA A 5 13.86 -0.35 -11.03
N ALA A 6 14.12 -1.34 -10.17
CA ALA A 6 15.39 -2.07 -10.18
C ALA A 6 15.57 -2.84 -11.50
N VAL A 7 14.53 -3.53 -11.96
CA VAL A 7 14.56 -4.26 -13.26
C VAL A 7 14.82 -3.32 -14.43
N ALA A 8 14.17 -2.15 -14.47
CA ALA A 8 14.39 -1.15 -15.51
C ALA A 8 15.80 -0.54 -15.47
N CYS A 9 16.46 -0.53 -14.30
CA CYS A 9 17.86 -0.16 -14.14
C CYS A 9 18.85 -1.30 -14.43
N GLY A 10 18.38 -2.49 -14.80
CA GLY A 10 19.23 -3.66 -15.10
C GLY A 10 19.60 -4.52 -13.89
N TYR A 11 18.93 -4.34 -12.75
CA TYR A 11 19.10 -5.16 -11.55
C TYR A 11 18.00 -6.21 -11.42
N THR A 12 18.16 -7.15 -10.49
CA THR A 12 17.14 -8.17 -10.21
C THR A 12 16.04 -7.65 -9.27
N ILE A 13 14.93 -8.40 -9.19
CA ILE A 13 13.89 -8.15 -8.17
C ILE A 13 14.48 -8.32 -6.77
N ARG A 14 15.33 -9.34 -6.56
CA ARG A 14 16.01 -9.58 -5.29
C ARG A 14 16.94 -8.43 -4.89
N ASP A 15 17.70 -7.87 -5.83
CA ASP A 15 18.56 -6.71 -5.58
C ASP A 15 17.78 -5.52 -5.02
N PHE A 16 16.55 -5.28 -5.49
CA PHE A 16 15.70 -4.23 -4.94
C PHE A 16 15.50 -4.39 -3.43
N TYR A 17 15.24 -5.62 -2.98
CA TYR A 17 14.92 -5.88 -1.58
C TYR A 17 16.16 -6.09 -0.70
N GLU A 18 17.20 -6.77 -1.18
CA GLU A 18 18.42 -7.00 -0.40
C GLU A 18 19.34 -5.79 -0.31
N LYS A 19 19.19 -4.83 -1.23
CA LYS A 19 19.99 -3.59 -1.25
C LYS A 19 19.04 -2.38 -1.24
N PRO A 20 18.46 -2.01 -0.08
CA PRO A 20 17.39 -1.02 -0.03
C PRO A 20 17.78 0.37 -0.54
N GLU A 21 19.03 0.81 -0.33
CA GLU A 21 19.55 2.07 -0.90
C GLU A 21 19.59 2.03 -2.44
N LEU A 22 20.00 0.90 -3.03
CA LEU A 22 19.95 0.70 -4.47
C LEU A 22 18.50 0.74 -4.97
N GLY A 23 17.62 -0.01 -4.31
CA GLY A 23 16.21 -0.12 -4.68
C GLY A 23 15.51 1.24 -4.68
N ILE A 24 15.62 1.99 -3.58
CA ILE A 24 14.98 3.30 -3.46
C ILE A 24 15.60 4.33 -4.42
N HIS A 25 16.90 4.26 -4.69
CA HIS A 25 17.54 5.11 -5.69
C HIS A 25 17.00 4.83 -7.10
N CYS A 26 16.83 3.56 -7.46
CA CYS A 26 16.24 3.17 -8.74
C CYS A 26 14.82 3.73 -8.87
N VAL A 27 14.01 3.72 -7.80
CA VAL A 27 12.66 4.30 -7.83
C VAL A 27 12.71 5.79 -8.15
N GLY A 28 13.61 6.55 -7.52
CA GLY A 28 13.79 7.98 -7.82
C GLY A 28 14.17 8.22 -9.28
N TYR A 29 15.16 7.47 -9.77
CA TYR A 29 15.65 7.57 -11.14
C TYR A 29 14.58 7.21 -12.18
N ILE A 30 13.90 6.07 -12.02
CA ILE A 30 12.89 5.60 -12.97
C ILE A 30 11.62 6.47 -12.93
N SER A 31 11.25 7.00 -11.76
CA SER A 31 10.17 7.97 -11.67
C SER A 31 10.50 9.23 -12.48
N GLN A 32 11.73 9.73 -12.41
CA GLN A 32 12.17 10.85 -13.23
C GLN A 32 12.22 10.49 -14.72
N LEU A 33 12.74 9.31 -15.08
CA LEU A 33 12.87 8.85 -16.47
C LEU A 33 11.52 8.80 -17.19
N TYR A 34 10.48 8.33 -16.49
CA TYR A 34 9.13 8.23 -17.04
C TYR A 34 8.25 9.46 -16.78
N ASP A 35 8.77 10.52 -16.16
CA ASP A 35 8.01 11.71 -15.76
C ASP A 35 6.79 11.37 -14.88
N LEU A 36 7.03 10.56 -13.85
CA LEU A 36 6.06 10.19 -12.83
C LEU A 36 6.19 11.09 -11.60
N LEU A 37 5.21 11.02 -10.70
CA LEU A 37 5.27 11.68 -9.41
C LEU A 37 6.54 11.24 -8.66
N PRO A 38 7.46 12.16 -8.32
CA PRO A 38 8.80 11.81 -7.86
C PRO A 38 8.82 11.58 -6.34
N VAL A 39 8.09 10.58 -5.87
CA VAL A 39 8.12 10.15 -4.45
C VAL A 39 8.88 8.84 -4.34
N THR A 40 10.07 8.88 -3.76
CA THR A 40 10.86 7.67 -3.50
C THR A 40 10.26 6.86 -2.38
N HIS A 41 10.12 5.56 -2.59
CA HIS A 41 9.55 4.62 -1.64
C HIS A 41 10.23 3.25 -1.78
N TRP A 42 10.34 2.54 -0.67
CA TRP A 42 10.83 1.17 -0.64
C TRP A 42 10.09 0.43 0.47
N PHE A 43 9.41 -0.66 0.11
CA PHE A 43 8.67 -1.50 1.03
C PHE A 43 8.27 -2.81 0.35
N PHE A 44 7.71 -3.71 1.15
CA PHE A 44 6.94 -4.89 0.76
C PHE A 44 5.69 -4.96 1.67
N SER A 45 4.72 -5.82 1.37
CA SER A 45 3.38 -5.78 1.99
C SER A 45 3.31 -6.16 3.48
N LEU A 46 4.38 -6.72 4.04
CA LEU A 46 4.41 -7.28 5.40
C LEU A 46 5.45 -6.59 6.32
N PRO A 47 5.43 -5.25 6.47
CA PRO A 47 6.28 -4.59 7.46
C PRO A 47 5.90 -5.06 8.87
N TRP A 48 6.79 -4.88 9.86
CA TRP A 48 6.52 -5.13 11.28
C TRP A 48 6.37 -6.59 11.72
N VAL A 49 6.18 -7.54 10.79
CA VAL A 49 6.01 -8.96 11.14
C VAL A 49 7.25 -9.54 11.81
N THR A 50 8.43 -9.04 11.46
CA THR A 50 9.70 -9.45 12.08
C THR A 50 9.77 -9.08 13.55
N GLU A 51 9.22 -7.93 13.93
CA GLU A 51 9.15 -7.47 15.31
C GLU A 51 8.12 -8.23 16.14
N LEU A 52 7.27 -9.02 15.49
CA LEU A 52 6.32 -9.95 16.13
C LEU A 52 6.80 -11.41 16.11
N GLY A 53 8.07 -11.64 15.76
CA GLY A 53 8.72 -12.95 15.86
C GLY A 53 8.76 -13.77 14.56
N LEU A 54 8.18 -13.27 13.46
CA LEU A 54 8.35 -13.90 12.15
C LEU A 54 9.75 -13.61 11.58
N THR A 55 10.16 -14.40 10.59
CA THR A 55 11.34 -14.10 9.78
C THR A 55 10.95 -13.96 8.32
N LEU A 56 11.79 -13.30 7.53
CA LEU A 56 11.54 -13.06 6.11
C LEU A 56 12.56 -13.80 5.26
N GLU A 57 12.07 -14.47 4.22
CA GLU A 57 12.90 -15.15 3.22
C GLU A 57 12.89 -14.36 1.90
N TYR A 58 14.07 -13.91 1.47
CA TYR A 58 14.24 -13.25 0.18
C TYR A 58 14.11 -14.25 -0.96
N LYS A 59 13.39 -13.85 -2.01
CA LYS A 59 13.16 -14.66 -3.21
C LYS A 59 13.77 -13.97 -4.43
N GLU A 60 14.08 -14.76 -5.45
CA GLU A 60 14.65 -14.26 -6.71
C GLU A 60 13.66 -13.41 -7.51
N THR A 61 12.39 -13.81 -7.50
CA THR A 61 11.36 -13.28 -8.41
C THR A 61 10.17 -12.67 -7.70
N LEU A 62 10.18 -12.65 -6.36
CA LEU A 62 9.07 -12.17 -5.52
C LEU A 62 9.62 -11.23 -4.42
N PRO A 63 8.78 -10.37 -3.84
CA PRO A 63 9.08 -9.72 -2.57
C PRO A 63 9.43 -10.75 -1.48
N PRO A 64 10.11 -10.33 -0.40
CA PRO A 64 10.35 -11.20 0.75
C PRO A 64 9.05 -11.79 1.28
N ILE A 65 9.06 -13.08 1.59
CA ILE A 65 7.89 -13.79 2.14
C ILE A 65 8.11 -14.11 3.62
N SER A 66 7.02 -14.18 4.37
CA SER A 66 7.04 -14.64 5.76
C SER A 66 7.39 -16.13 5.85
N THR A 67 8.11 -16.52 6.91
CA THR A 67 8.32 -17.93 7.29
C THR A 67 7.25 -18.45 8.26
N GLY A 68 6.14 -17.73 8.40
CA GLY A 68 5.02 -18.15 9.24
C GLY A 68 4.43 -19.50 8.81
N PRO A 69 3.55 -20.09 9.63
CA PRO A 69 3.10 -19.59 10.93
C PRO A 69 4.09 -19.84 12.08
N ILE A 70 3.96 -19.07 13.17
CA ILE A 70 4.69 -19.29 14.43
C ILE A 70 3.79 -19.68 15.61
N ILE A 71 2.46 -19.56 15.44
CA ILE A 71 1.45 -20.09 16.37
C ILE A 71 0.43 -20.92 15.61
N SER A 72 -0.24 -21.84 16.30
CA SER A 72 -1.23 -22.74 15.68
C SER A 72 -2.48 -22.98 16.53
N ASP A 73 -2.48 -22.53 17.79
CA ASP A 73 -3.63 -22.58 18.70
C ASP A 73 -4.06 -21.15 19.10
N PRO A 74 -5.37 -20.82 19.13
CA PRO A 74 -5.86 -19.49 19.51
C PRO A 74 -5.37 -19.01 20.89
N SER A 75 -5.11 -19.93 21.83
CA SER A 75 -4.59 -19.58 23.17
C SER A 75 -3.17 -19.01 23.13
N GLU A 76 -2.41 -19.27 22.05
CA GLU A 76 -1.05 -18.75 21.88
C GLU A 76 -1.03 -17.28 21.44
N VAL A 77 -2.16 -16.71 21.00
CA VAL A 77 -2.27 -15.28 20.64
C VAL A 77 -1.90 -14.38 21.83
N ASP A 78 -2.17 -14.83 23.06
CA ASP A 78 -1.82 -14.12 24.28
C ASP A 78 -0.30 -13.94 24.46
N ASN A 79 0.52 -14.74 23.79
CA ASN A 79 1.98 -14.67 23.84
C ASN A 79 2.57 -13.69 22.82
N ILE A 80 1.77 -13.17 21.88
CA ILE A 80 2.23 -12.21 20.87
C ILE A 80 2.11 -10.80 21.46
N GLU A 81 3.24 -10.22 21.80
CA GLU A 81 3.32 -8.90 22.41
C GLU A 81 3.39 -7.77 21.37
N VAL A 82 2.82 -6.62 21.70
CA VAL A 82 2.96 -5.40 20.89
C VAL A 82 4.40 -4.89 21.00
N ALA A 83 5.08 -4.72 19.88
CA ALA A 83 6.42 -4.13 19.91
C ALA A 83 6.33 -2.60 20.12
N GLY A 84 6.96 -2.10 21.19
CA GLY A 84 7.01 -0.67 21.50
C GLY A 84 7.97 0.08 20.59
N THR A 85 7.84 1.41 20.52
CA THR A 85 8.71 2.25 19.66
C THR A 85 10.21 2.03 19.90
N GLU A 86 10.62 1.82 21.16
CA GLU A 86 12.03 1.55 21.50
C GLU A 86 12.51 0.16 21.07
N ASP A 87 11.60 -0.83 21.02
CA ASP A 87 11.89 -2.16 20.49
C ASP A 87 12.02 -2.09 18.97
N LEU A 88 11.10 -1.37 18.32
CA LEU A 88 11.14 -1.14 16.87
C LEU A 88 12.43 -0.46 16.44
N LYS A 89 12.95 0.52 17.21
CA LYS A 89 14.25 1.19 16.94
C LYS A 89 15.45 0.24 16.97
N LYS A 90 15.33 -0.93 17.61
CA LYS A 90 16.34 -1.99 17.67
C LYS A 90 15.99 -3.18 16.78
N GLY A 91 14.78 -3.18 16.22
CA GLY A 91 14.26 -4.20 15.32
C GLY A 91 14.88 -4.11 13.93
N TRP A 92 14.17 -4.64 12.96
CA TRP A 92 14.60 -4.72 11.58
C TRP A 92 13.97 -3.62 10.71
N THR A 93 12.65 -3.45 10.79
CA THR A 93 11.85 -2.62 9.88
C THR A 93 12.15 -1.13 10.07
N LEU A 94 12.10 -0.61 11.31
CA LEU A 94 12.26 0.82 11.56
C LEU A 94 13.69 1.32 11.28
N PRO A 95 14.77 0.62 11.69
CA PRO A 95 16.13 1.00 11.31
C PRO A 95 16.36 0.91 9.80
N MET A 96 15.72 -0.04 9.12
CA MET A 96 15.76 -0.10 7.66
C MET A 96 15.11 1.14 7.02
N PHE A 97 13.93 1.53 7.49
CA PHE A 97 13.29 2.77 7.04
C PHE A 97 14.13 4.01 7.35
N PHE A 98 14.77 4.07 8.52
CA PHE A 98 15.70 5.14 8.83
C PHE A 98 16.85 5.19 7.80
N ASN A 99 17.45 4.04 7.49
CA ASN A 99 18.55 3.97 6.53
C ASN A 99 18.15 4.49 5.14
N ILE A 100 17.03 4.02 4.59
CA ILE A 100 16.59 4.42 3.24
C ILE A 100 16.19 5.90 3.16
N TYR A 101 15.54 6.46 4.19
CA TYR A 101 15.10 7.85 4.17
C TYR A 101 16.22 8.83 4.51
N ASP A 102 17.19 8.45 5.34
CA ASP A 102 18.45 9.19 5.50
C ASP A 102 19.22 9.23 4.18
N TYR A 103 19.27 8.09 3.47
CA TYR A 103 19.88 8.01 2.13
C TYR A 103 19.19 8.96 1.15
N VAL A 104 17.86 8.96 1.09
CA VAL A 104 17.08 9.87 0.22
C VAL A 104 17.33 11.32 0.60
N ALA A 105 17.28 11.67 1.89
CA ALA A 105 17.55 13.03 2.36
C ALA A 105 18.92 13.56 1.92
N LYS A 106 19.93 12.67 1.86
CA LYS A 106 21.28 13.01 1.42
C LYS A 106 21.43 13.08 -0.11
N ASN A 107 20.83 12.14 -0.85
CA ASN A 107 21.15 11.92 -2.26
C ASN A 107 20.05 12.37 -3.24
N LEU A 108 18.79 12.37 -2.80
CA LEU A 108 17.59 12.68 -3.60
C LEU A 108 16.59 13.53 -2.78
N PRO A 109 17.01 14.64 -2.14
CA PRO A 109 16.20 15.36 -1.16
C PRO A 109 14.85 15.85 -1.71
N GLN A 110 14.76 16.13 -3.01
CA GLN A 110 13.53 16.58 -3.68
C GLN A 110 12.44 15.51 -3.77
N THR A 111 12.80 14.23 -3.56
CA THR A 111 11.84 13.11 -3.60
C THR A 111 11.49 12.59 -2.20
N LEU A 112 12.03 13.22 -1.16
CA LEU A 112 11.87 12.79 0.22
C LEU A 112 10.45 13.04 0.72
N VAL A 113 9.75 11.92 0.95
CA VAL A 113 8.57 11.87 1.81
C VAL A 113 8.81 10.70 2.75
N PRO A 114 8.99 10.90 4.06
CA PRO A 114 9.05 9.79 5.01
C PRO A 114 7.70 9.08 5.03
N ILE A 115 7.67 7.78 4.76
CA ILE A 115 6.44 6.98 4.71
C ILE A 115 6.49 5.89 5.77
N SER A 116 5.38 5.71 6.48
CA SER A 116 5.09 4.52 7.27
C SER A 116 3.96 3.72 6.62
N TYR A 117 4.02 2.40 6.79
CA TYR A 117 3.21 1.44 6.05
C TYR A 117 2.33 0.63 7.00
N GLY A 118 1.02 0.65 6.72
CA GLY A 118 0.00 -0.24 7.28
C GLY A 118 -0.77 -0.91 6.14
N PHE A 119 -0.04 -1.55 5.22
CA PHE A 119 -0.53 -1.92 3.89
C PHE A 119 -1.49 -3.12 3.90
N ASP A 120 -1.29 -4.09 4.81
CA ASP A 120 -2.17 -5.25 4.98
C ASP A 120 -2.31 -5.58 6.47
N LEU A 121 -3.05 -4.75 7.21
CA LEU A 121 -3.19 -4.88 8.67
C LEU A 121 -3.76 -6.26 9.07
N VAL A 122 -4.63 -6.84 8.24
CA VAL A 122 -5.28 -8.13 8.51
C VAL A 122 -4.41 -9.29 8.04
N GLY A 123 -3.90 -9.24 6.81
CA GLY A 123 -3.08 -10.33 6.29
C GLY A 123 -1.73 -10.44 7.01
N ALA A 124 -1.10 -9.34 7.40
CA ALA A 124 0.13 -9.40 8.18
C ALA A 124 -0.06 -9.99 9.58
N ALA A 125 -1.23 -9.77 10.20
CA ALA A 125 -1.61 -10.47 11.42
C ALA A 125 -1.87 -11.97 11.14
N ALA A 126 -2.53 -12.28 10.02
CA ALA A 126 -2.83 -13.65 9.61
C ALA A 126 -1.58 -14.49 9.35
N GLU A 127 -0.47 -13.90 8.86
CA GLU A 127 0.81 -14.59 8.67
C GLU A 127 1.37 -15.21 9.97
N ILE A 128 1.00 -14.68 11.14
CA ILE A 128 1.48 -15.16 12.45
C ILE A 128 0.92 -16.56 12.75
N CYS A 129 -0.36 -16.80 12.44
CA CYS A 129 -1.02 -18.10 12.64
C CYS A 129 -1.24 -18.90 11.35
N GLY A 130 -0.92 -18.31 10.19
CA GLY A 130 -1.22 -18.83 8.86
C GLY A 130 -2.59 -18.33 8.38
N VAL A 131 -2.69 -17.96 7.11
CA VAL A 131 -3.87 -17.30 6.53
C VAL A 131 -5.13 -18.17 6.66
N GLU A 132 -5.02 -19.47 6.40
CA GLU A 132 -6.13 -20.41 6.51
C GLU A 132 -6.64 -20.52 7.94
N ASN A 133 -5.72 -20.63 8.92
CA ASN A 133 -6.07 -20.67 10.34
C ASN A 133 -6.71 -19.35 10.77
N PHE A 134 -6.16 -18.21 10.35
CA PHE A 134 -6.74 -16.91 10.67
C PHE A 134 -8.18 -16.80 10.19
N ILE A 135 -8.42 -17.16 8.92
CA ILE A 135 -9.78 -17.15 8.35
C ILE A 135 -10.70 -18.04 9.19
N MET A 136 -10.27 -19.25 9.56
CA MET A 136 -11.06 -20.13 10.43
C MET A 136 -11.32 -19.53 11.81
N TRP A 137 -10.30 -18.93 12.45
CA TRP A 137 -10.42 -18.28 13.76
C TRP A 137 -11.36 -17.08 13.74
N THR A 138 -11.52 -16.40 12.61
CA THR A 138 -12.54 -15.33 12.49
C THR A 138 -13.97 -15.83 12.72
N PHE A 139 -14.21 -17.16 12.64
CA PHE A 139 -15.48 -17.81 12.95
C PHE A 139 -15.45 -18.56 14.28
N THR A 140 -14.39 -19.32 14.57
CA THR A 140 -14.33 -20.19 15.75
C THR A 140 -13.89 -19.47 17.01
N ASP A 141 -12.96 -18.51 16.87
CA ASP A 141 -12.27 -17.82 17.97
C ASP A 141 -12.14 -16.31 17.67
N PRO A 142 -13.26 -15.61 17.42
CA PRO A 142 -13.24 -14.26 16.87
C PRO A 142 -12.56 -13.23 17.78
N GLU A 143 -12.59 -13.43 19.10
CA GLU A 143 -11.88 -12.58 20.06
C GLU A 143 -10.36 -12.69 19.89
N GLN A 144 -9.84 -13.89 19.61
CA GLN A 144 -8.41 -14.12 19.41
C GLN A 144 -7.95 -13.63 18.04
N ALA A 145 -8.74 -13.85 16.99
CA ALA A 145 -8.48 -13.25 15.68
C ALA A 145 -8.42 -11.72 15.75
N GLU A 146 -9.37 -11.10 16.46
CA GLU A 146 -9.44 -9.66 16.65
C GLU A 146 -8.26 -9.13 17.49
N LYS A 147 -7.88 -9.84 18.56
CA LYS A 147 -6.70 -9.52 19.37
C LYS A 147 -5.42 -9.56 18.52
N LEU A 148 -5.24 -10.57 17.67
CA LEU A 148 -4.06 -10.69 16.81
C LEU A 148 -3.95 -9.52 15.82
N VAL A 149 -5.06 -9.16 15.17
CA VAL A 149 -5.11 -7.96 14.30
C VAL A 149 -4.76 -6.72 15.09
N LYS A 150 -5.36 -6.53 16.27
CA LYS A 150 -5.06 -5.38 17.13
C LYS A 150 -3.59 -5.31 17.52
N THR A 151 -2.96 -6.42 17.89
CA THR A 151 -1.53 -6.48 18.23
C THR A 151 -0.66 -6.00 17.07
N TYR A 152 -0.95 -6.46 15.85
CA TYR A 152 -0.24 -6.00 14.65
C TYR A 152 -0.49 -4.51 14.39
N VAL A 153 -1.73 -4.04 14.53
CA VAL A 153 -2.08 -2.63 14.30
C VAL A 153 -1.39 -1.71 15.32
N ASP A 154 -1.40 -2.06 16.61
CA ASP A 154 -0.71 -1.29 17.66
C ASP A 154 0.79 -1.19 17.36
N THR A 155 1.41 -2.30 16.94
CA THR A 155 2.82 -2.33 16.54
C THR A 155 3.09 -1.43 15.34
N SER A 156 2.20 -1.48 14.34
CA SER A 156 2.29 -0.61 13.15
C SER A 156 2.13 0.87 13.49
N VAL A 157 1.27 1.21 14.46
CA VAL A 157 1.12 2.59 14.98
C VAL A 157 2.43 3.06 15.61
N ASN A 158 3.05 2.24 16.47
CA ASN A 158 4.35 2.56 17.06
C ASN A 158 5.43 2.77 16.00
N GLY A 159 5.40 2.01 14.91
CA GLY A 159 6.31 2.20 13.76
C GLY A 159 6.13 3.55 13.07
N ALA A 160 4.88 3.98 12.85
CA ALA A 160 4.58 5.30 12.32
C ALA A 160 5.01 6.44 13.25
N ILE A 161 4.83 6.26 14.57
CA ILE A 161 5.29 7.22 15.58
C ILE A 161 6.82 7.32 15.54
N GLY A 162 7.55 6.21 15.52
CA GLY A 162 9.01 6.21 15.41
C GLY A 162 9.52 6.92 14.16
N MET A 163 8.82 6.79 13.03
CA MET A 163 9.11 7.56 11.81
C MET A 163 8.88 9.06 12.01
N ALA A 164 7.75 9.46 12.61
CA ALA A 164 7.43 10.85 12.88
C ALA A 164 8.36 11.50 13.90
N GLU A 165 8.80 10.78 14.93
CA GLU A 165 9.79 11.25 15.91
C GLU A 165 11.11 11.66 15.24
N ARG A 166 11.56 10.90 14.23
CA ARG A 166 12.82 11.16 13.53
C ARG A 166 12.70 12.27 12.49
N TYR A 167 11.65 12.26 11.70
CA TYR A 167 11.53 13.12 10.51
C TYR A 167 10.52 14.27 10.67
N GLY A 168 9.86 14.38 11.82
CA GLY A 168 8.82 15.38 12.11
C GLY A 168 7.45 15.07 11.50
N MET A 169 7.36 14.05 10.64
CA MET A 169 6.12 13.55 10.05
C MET A 169 6.33 12.12 9.50
N ALA A 170 5.24 11.44 9.17
CA ALA A 170 5.25 10.24 8.36
C ALA A 170 3.97 10.16 7.53
N MET A 171 4.07 10.16 6.21
CA MET A 171 2.93 9.86 5.35
C MET A 171 2.49 8.42 5.62
N LEU A 172 1.18 8.19 5.73
CA LEU A 172 0.66 6.85 5.96
C LEU A 172 0.19 6.25 4.65
N ILE A 173 0.74 5.11 4.26
CA ILE A 173 0.16 4.26 3.23
C ILE A 173 -0.54 3.09 3.93
N VAL A 174 -1.85 3.01 3.74
CA VAL A 174 -2.72 2.06 4.44
C VAL A 174 -3.51 1.28 3.41
N GLY A 175 -3.67 -0.03 3.60
CA GLY A 175 -4.33 -0.83 2.59
C GLY A 175 -5.10 -2.03 3.11
N SER A 176 -6.03 -2.49 2.26
CA SER A 176 -6.81 -3.71 2.47
C SER A 176 -6.35 -4.70 1.42
N VAL A 177 -5.71 -5.80 1.83
CA VAL A 177 -5.25 -6.83 0.89
C VAL A 177 -5.98 -8.13 1.17
N LEU A 178 -5.78 -8.74 2.35
CA LEU A 178 -6.50 -9.98 2.68
C LEU A 178 -8.01 -9.74 2.84
N ALA A 179 -8.39 -8.59 3.42
CA ALA A 179 -9.78 -8.27 3.69
C ALA A 179 -10.46 -7.58 2.50
N ASN A 180 -10.98 -8.37 1.57
CA ASN A 180 -11.75 -7.93 0.41
C ASN A 180 -12.86 -8.93 0.08
N ASN A 181 -13.70 -8.68 -0.94
CA ASN A 181 -14.84 -9.53 -1.26
C ASN A 181 -14.52 -10.91 -1.86
N ASP A 182 -13.25 -11.23 -2.18
CA ASP A 182 -12.85 -12.60 -2.51
C ASP A 182 -12.74 -13.48 -1.25
N ILE A 183 -12.53 -12.88 -0.07
CA ILE A 183 -12.26 -13.58 1.20
C ILE A 183 -13.38 -13.34 2.23
N PHE A 184 -13.84 -12.10 2.38
CA PHE A 184 -14.76 -11.68 3.43
C PHE A 184 -16.03 -11.01 2.88
N SER A 185 -17.12 -11.14 3.64
CA SER A 185 -18.34 -10.35 3.42
C SER A 185 -18.11 -8.87 3.74
N ASP A 186 -18.98 -7.98 3.27
CA ASP A 186 -18.92 -6.54 3.57
C ASP A 186 -18.85 -6.26 5.09
N GLU A 187 -19.57 -7.05 5.90
CA GLU A 187 -19.54 -6.96 7.37
C GLU A 187 -18.17 -7.31 7.95
N TYR A 188 -17.53 -8.37 7.45
CA TYR A 188 -16.21 -8.78 7.90
C TYR A 188 -15.11 -7.83 7.38
N VAL A 189 -15.27 -7.26 6.19
CA VAL A 189 -14.40 -6.18 5.70
C VAL A 189 -14.54 -4.94 6.57
N GLU A 190 -15.76 -4.54 6.94
CA GLU A 190 -15.97 -3.44 7.87
C GLU A 190 -15.27 -3.72 9.21
N LYS A 191 -15.49 -4.90 9.78
CA LYS A 191 -14.93 -5.32 11.08
C LYS A 191 -13.41 -5.35 11.06
N TYR A 192 -12.81 -6.14 10.18
CA TYR A 192 -11.38 -6.44 10.21
C TYR A 192 -10.54 -5.41 9.45
N SER A 193 -11.08 -4.76 8.42
CA SER A 193 -10.33 -3.79 7.62
C SER A 193 -10.69 -2.35 7.96
N ALA A 194 -11.89 -1.88 7.60
CA ALA A 194 -12.20 -0.45 7.65
C ALA A 194 -12.13 0.13 9.08
N ASN A 195 -12.60 -0.62 10.08
CA ASN A 195 -12.51 -0.21 11.49
C ASN A 195 -11.04 -0.18 11.99
N TYR A 196 -10.22 -1.15 11.60
CA TYR A 196 -8.80 -1.18 11.98
C TYR A 196 -7.94 -0.17 11.23
N MET A 197 -8.26 0.16 9.98
CA MET A 197 -7.66 1.30 9.29
C MET A 197 -7.98 2.62 9.99
N ARG A 198 -9.23 2.81 10.43
CA ARG A 198 -9.62 3.98 11.23
C ARG A 198 -8.85 4.02 12.54
N TYR A 199 -8.74 2.88 13.23
CA TYR A 199 -8.01 2.76 14.49
C TYR A 199 -6.52 3.09 14.31
N TYR A 200 -5.87 2.48 13.32
CA TYR A 200 -4.50 2.74 12.92
C TYR A 200 -4.25 4.23 12.66
N VAL A 201 -5.03 4.83 11.74
CA VAL A 201 -4.83 6.24 11.36
C VAL A 201 -5.07 7.19 12.52
N ASN A 202 -6.07 6.94 13.38
CA ASN A 202 -6.27 7.71 14.61
C ASN A 202 -5.06 7.63 15.56
N GLY A 203 -4.52 6.43 15.77
CA GLY A 203 -3.34 6.21 16.60
C GLY A 203 -2.12 6.97 16.06
N CYS A 204 -1.85 6.81 14.76
CA CYS A 204 -0.78 7.50 14.06
C CYS A 204 -0.89 9.03 14.17
N PHE A 205 -2.07 9.60 13.89
CA PHE A 205 -2.30 11.05 13.97
C PHE A 205 -2.10 11.60 15.38
N ARG A 206 -2.56 10.88 16.40
CA ARG A 206 -2.36 11.27 17.80
C ARG A 206 -0.89 11.24 18.21
N GLY A 207 -0.10 10.37 17.61
CA GLY A 207 1.33 10.26 17.83
C GLY A 207 2.20 11.14 16.90
N GLY A 208 1.60 12.03 16.11
CA GLY A 208 2.31 12.99 15.26
C GLY A 208 2.68 12.49 13.86
N ALA A 209 2.31 11.27 13.48
CA ALA A 209 2.40 10.79 12.11
C ALA A 209 1.22 11.32 11.26
N GLY A 210 1.41 11.47 9.95
CA GLY A 210 0.48 12.15 9.04
C GLY A 210 0.84 13.63 8.80
N PRO A 211 -0.11 14.46 8.30
CA PRO A 211 -1.50 14.14 8.00
C PRO A 211 -1.72 13.53 6.60
N GLN A 212 -0.67 13.30 5.80
CA GLN A 212 -0.80 12.70 4.46
C GLN A 212 -1.23 11.24 4.56
N LEU A 213 -2.26 10.87 3.80
CA LEU A 213 -2.85 9.54 3.80
C LEU A 213 -2.96 9.03 2.36
N PHE A 214 -2.59 7.77 2.14
CA PHE A 214 -2.91 7.07 0.91
C PHE A 214 -3.53 5.72 1.25
N TYR A 215 -4.83 5.60 0.97
CA TYR A 215 -5.56 4.35 1.09
C TYR A 215 -5.54 3.58 -0.23
N HIS A 216 -5.16 2.31 -0.15
CA HIS A 216 -5.18 1.39 -1.28
C HIS A 216 -5.98 0.12 -0.96
N LEU A 217 -7.06 -0.10 -1.70
CA LEU A 217 -7.88 -1.30 -1.59
C LEU A 217 -7.48 -2.28 -2.71
N CYS A 218 -6.74 -3.32 -2.33
CA CYS A 218 -6.21 -4.35 -3.22
C CYS A 218 -7.16 -5.54 -3.34
N GLY A 219 -7.23 -6.11 -4.55
CA GLY A 219 -8.12 -7.23 -4.83
C GLY A 219 -9.54 -6.76 -5.16
N ASN A 220 -10.48 -7.69 -5.06
CA ASN A 220 -11.86 -7.47 -5.45
C ASN A 220 -12.64 -6.72 -4.37
N HIS A 221 -13.00 -5.48 -4.66
CA HIS A 221 -13.91 -4.69 -3.82
C HIS A 221 -15.22 -4.43 -4.55
N GLN A 222 -16.03 -5.48 -4.76
CA GLN A 222 -17.24 -5.42 -5.56
C GLN A 222 -18.38 -4.63 -4.90
N THR A 223 -18.53 -4.81 -3.59
CA THR A 223 -19.61 -4.23 -2.76
C THR A 223 -19.09 -3.57 -1.50
N ASP A 224 -18.04 -4.12 -0.90
CA ASP A 224 -17.46 -3.66 0.37
C ASP A 224 -16.78 -2.29 0.30
N TYR A 225 -16.35 -1.81 -0.87
CA TYR A 225 -15.72 -0.47 -0.99
C TYR A 225 -16.54 0.63 -0.31
N LYS A 226 -17.88 0.47 -0.26
CA LYS A 226 -18.80 1.41 0.39
C LYS A 226 -18.59 1.52 1.90
N VAL A 227 -18.18 0.45 2.57
CA VAL A 227 -18.00 0.45 4.04
C VAL A 227 -16.88 1.41 4.44
N PHE A 228 -15.89 1.64 3.58
CA PHE A 228 -14.77 2.52 3.86
C PHE A 228 -15.16 4.01 3.91
N LYS A 229 -16.19 4.41 3.17
CA LYS A 229 -16.61 5.82 3.05
C LYS A 229 -16.88 6.50 4.40
N ASP A 230 -17.60 5.81 5.27
CA ASP A 230 -18.05 6.35 6.56
C ASP A 230 -17.11 6.00 7.72
N LYS A 231 -16.22 5.01 7.54
CA LYS A 231 -15.32 4.52 8.59
C LYS A 231 -13.96 5.19 8.54
N LEU A 232 -13.42 5.44 7.35
CA LEU A 232 -12.08 5.98 7.20
C LEU A 232 -11.96 7.42 7.72
N ILE A 233 -10.72 7.83 7.93
CA ILE A 233 -10.35 9.19 8.32
C ILE A 233 -9.91 9.92 7.06
N TRP A 234 -10.55 11.04 6.78
CA TRP A 234 -10.25 11.88 5.62
C TRP A 234 -9.45 13.09 6.07
N SER A 235 -8.25 13.25 5.54
CA SER A 235 -7.44 14.46 5.69
C SER A 235 -7.47 15.27 4.38
N PRO A 236 -7.14 16.57 4.41
CA PRO A 236 -6.99 17.35 3.18
C PRO A 236 -5.96 16.80 2.18
N PHE A 237 -5.09 15.89 2.63
CA PHE A 237 -4.02 15.27 1.83
C PHE A 237 -4.27 13.77 1.60
N THR A 238 -5.53 13.33 1.64
CA THR A 238 -5.88 11.93 1.38
C THR A 238 -5.93 11.64 -0.11
N VAL A 239 -5.27 10.55 -0.52
CA VAL A 239 -5.49 9.83 -1.77
C VAL A 239 -6.25 8.54 -1.48
N PHE A 240 -7.28 8.23 -2.26
CA PHE A 240 -8.04 6.99 -2.15
C PHE A 240 -8.04 6.23 -3.47
N HIS A 241 -7.71 4.94 -3.40
CA HIS A 241 -7.55 4.07 -4.57
C HIS A 241 -8.21 2.72 -4.32
N VAL A 242 -8.93 2.23 -5.32
CA VAL A 242 -9.49 0.88 -5.35
C VAL A 242 -9.03 0.19 -6.62
N GLY A 243 -8.41 -0.98 -6.49
CA GLY A 243 -7.81 -1.68 -7.63
C GLY A 243 -8.85 -2.28 -8.57
N TYR A 244 -9.77 -3.07 -8.02
CA TYR A 244 -10.72 -3.86 -8.81
C TYR A 244 -12.13 -3.87 -8.22
N LYS A 245 -13.12 -4.00 -9.10
CA LYS A 245 -14.52 -4.27 -8.79
C LYS A 245 -14.92 -5.56 -9.50
N GLY A 246 -14.98 -6.67 -8.78
CA GLY A 246 -15.04 -8.00 -9.40
C GLY A 246 -13.73 -8.30 -10.14
N LYS A 247 -13.83 -8.65 -11.42
CA LYS A 247 -12.66 -8.97 -12.27
C LYS A 247 -12.08 -7.78 -13.02
N ASP A 248 -12.84 -6.69 -13.10
CA ASP A 248 -12.51 -5.51 -13.86
C ASP A 248 -11.87 -4.44 -12.97
N VAL A 249 -11.06 -3.57 -13.57
CA VAL A 249 -10.49 -2.41 -12.86
C VAL A 249 -11.60 -1.53 -12.30
N PHE A 250 -11.37 -0.93 -11.14
CA PHE A 250 -12.39 -0.08 -10.53
C PHE A 250 -12.72 1.12 -11.44
N PRO A 251 -14.00 1.42 -11.71
CA PRO A 251 -14.38 2.54 -12.57
C PRO A 251 -14.10 3.90 -11.91
N SER A 252 -13.36 4.79 -12.60
CA SER A 252 -13.03 6.12 -12.06
C SER A 252 -14.22 7.05 -11.85
N ASP A 253 -15.28 6.92 -12.65
CA ASP A 253 -16.53 7.66 -12.51
C ASP A 253 -17.25 7.32 -11.20
N LEU A 254 -17.38 6.02 -10.90
CA LEU A 254 -17.91 5.53 -9.64
C LEU A 254 -17.03 5.96 -8.46
N LEU A 255 -15.70 5.85 -8.59
CA LEU A 255 -14.77 6.27 -7.55
C LEU A 255 -14.92 7.76 -7.22
N ARG A 256 -15.03 8.60 -8.25
CA ARG A 256 -15.29 10.04 -8.13
C ARG A 256 -16.62 10.32 -7.45
N GLU A 257 -17.71 9.68 -7.89
CA GLU A 257 -19.05 9.89 -7.33
C GLU A 257 -19.13 9.52 -5.85
N GLU A 258 -18.47 8.43 -5.46
CA GLU A 258 -18.53 7.93 -4.09
C GLU A 258 -17.60 8.69 -3.14
N PHE A 259 -16.36 8.97 -3.58
CA PHE A 259 -15.27 9.45 -2.70
C PHE A 259 -14.70 10.82 -3.05
N GLY A 260 -14.97 11.34 -4.25
CA GLY A 260 -14.33 12.55 -4.77
C GLY A 260 -14.60 13.82 -3.94
N LYS A 261 -15.69 13.85 -3.15
CA LYS A 261 -15.96 14.97 -2.22
C LYS A 261 -15.06 14.97 -0.98
N TYR A 262 -14.45 13.84 -0.63
CA TYR A 262 -13.64 13.68 0.58
C TYR A 262 -12.14 13.75 0.31
N CYS A 263 -11.68 13.28 -0.85
CA CYS A 263 -10.27 13.03 -1.11
C CYS A 263 -9.92 13.10 -2.60
N THR A 264 -8.63 13.21 -2.90
CA THR A 264 -8.12 12.94 -4.25
C THR A 264 -8.35 11.47 -4.56
N VAL A 265 -8.94 11.18 -5.71
CA VAL A 265 -9.19 9.78 -6.12
C VAL A 265 -8.15 9.35 -7.15
N MET A 266 -7.70 8.10 -7.05
CA MET A 266 -6.74 7.54 -8.00
C MET A 266 -7.43 6.48 -8.87
N GLY A 267 -7.41 6.68 -10.18
CA GLY A 267 -7.95 5.71 -11.14
C GLY A 267 -7.02 4.53 -11.39
N SER A 268 -7.58 3.48 -12.00
CA SER A 268 -6.98 2.14 -12.06
C SER A 268 -6.75 1.65 -13.48
N VAL A 269 -5.49 1.42 -13.83
CA VAL A 269 -5.05 0.72 -15.06
C VAL A 269 -4.59 -0.68 -14.73
N ASP A 270 -5.15 -1.68 -15.41
CA ASP A 270 -4.99 -3.09 -15.08
C ASP A 270 -3.52 -3.49 -15.12
N THR A 271 -3.03 -4.10 -14.04
CA THR A 271 -1.65 -4.58 -13.99
C THR A 271 -1.39 -5.69 -15.00
N LYS A 272 -2.42 -6.48 -15.37
CA LYS A 272 -2.33 -7.60 -16.33
C LYS A 272 -1.93 -7.13 -17.72
N ILE A 273 -2.32 -5.92 -18.14
CA ILE A 273 -1.99 -5.40 -19.48
C ILE A 273 -0.60 -4.76 -19.53
N MET A 274 0.02 -4.49 -18.37
CA MET A 274 1.32 -3.81 -18.30
C MET A 274 2.51 -4.66 -18.75
N ILE A 275 2.37 -5.98 -18.74
CA ILE A 275 3.40 -6.93 -19.20
C ILE A 275 3.18 -7.42 -20.64
N ASN A 276 2.04 -7.07 -21.26
CA ASN A 276 1.74 -7.45 -22.63
C ASN A 276 2.22 -6.36 -23.59
N PRO A 277 2.80 -6.69 -24.76
CA PRO A 277 3.33 -5.71 -25.72
C PRO A 277 2.20 -5.00 -26.50
N ASN A 278 1.30 -4.32 -25.80
CA ASN A 278 0.18 -3.59 -26.37
C ASN A 278 -0.02 -2.21 -25.70
N PRO A 279 0.88 -1.24 -25.98
CA PRO A 279 0.78 0.12 -25.44
C PRO A 279 -0.54 0.81 -25.78
N LYS A 280 -1.18 0.44 -26.91
CA LYS A 280 -2.48 0.98 -27.30
C LYS A 280 -3.57 0.59 -26.30
N ALA A 281 -3.63 -0.67 -25.87
CA ALA A 281 -4.61 -1.10 -24.86
C ALA A 281 -4.44 -0.33 -23.54
N VAL A 282 -3.18 -0.11 -23.14
CA VAL A 282 -2.85 0.66 -21.93
C VAL A 282 -3.28 2.12 -22.07
N TYR A 283 -3.00 2.74 -23.21
CA TYR A 283 -3.43 4.11 -23.51
C TYR A 283 -4.95 4.25 -23.46
N GLU A 284 -5.70 3.36 -24.12
CA GLU A 284 -7.16 3.46 -24.18
C GLU A 284 -7.81 3.25 -22.80
N GLN A 285 -7.34 2.27 -22.00
CA GLN A 285 -7.84 2.10 -20.64
C GLN A 285 -7.49 3.30 -19.75
N SER A 286 -6.26 3.82 -19.87
CA SER A 286 -5.83 5.03 -19.16
C SER A 286 -6.72 6.23 -19.50
N LYS A 287 -6.97 6.46 -20.80
CA LYS A 287 -7.83 7.53 -21.29
C LYS A 287 -9.25 7.40 -20.76
N ALA A 288 -9.84 6.21 -20.78
CA ALA A 288 -11.17 5.96 -20.23
C ALA A 288 -11.26 6.29 -18.74
N GLN A 289 -10.27 5.84 -17.95
CA GLN A 289 -10.19 6.13 -16.52
C GLN A 289 -10.06 7.64 -16.26
N ILE A 290 -9.16 8.33 -16.98
CA ILE A 290 -8.98 9.77 -16.85
C ILE A 290 -10.27 10.52 -17.18
N ILE A 291 -10.95 10.20 -18.29
CA ILE A 291 -12.21 10.86 -18.66
C ILE A 291 -13.28 10.67 -17.59
N GLY A 292 -13.39 9.48 -16.98
CA GLY A 292 -14.36 9.22 -15.93
C GLY A 292 -14.07 9.96 -14.61
N GLY A 293 -12.80 10.20 -14.29
CA GLY A 293 -12.40 10.69 -12.97
C GLY A 293 -11.83 12.12 -12.89
N ARG A 294 -11.34 12.69 -13.99
CA ARG A 294 -10.59 13.96 -14.00
C ARG A 294 -11.35 15.16 -13.42
N ASP A 295 -12.68 15.13 -13.46
CA ASP A 295 -13.56 16.17 -12.91
C ASP A 295 -13.86 15.98 -11.40
N SER A 296 -13.05 15.19 -10.69
CA SER A 296 -13.17 15.01 -9.24
C SER A 296 -12.89 16.31 -8.48
N PRO A 297 -13.77 16.74 -7.55
CA PRO A 297 -13.67 18.05 -6.92
C PRO A 297 -12.49 18.22 -5.97
N LYS A 298 -11.83 17.13 -5.58
CA LYS A 298 -10.61 17.12 -4.74
C LYS A 298 -9.38 16.60 -5.50
N GLY A 299 -9.46 16.53 -6.83
CA GLY A 299 -8.37 16.09 -7.69
C GLY A 299 -8.45 14.61 -8.08
N TYR A 300 -7.64 14.28 -9.08
CA TYR A 300 -7.57 12.96 -9.70
C TYR A 300 -6.11 12.61 -10.03
N ILE A 301 -5.72 11.36 -9.76
CA ILE A 301 -4.43 10.79 -10.15
C ILE A 301 -4.69 9.54 -10.99
N LEU A 302 -3.89 9.28 -12.02
CA LEU A 302 -3.92 7.99 -12.71
C LEU A 302 -2.81 7.10 -12.16
N GLY A 303 -3.11 5.82 -11.91
CA GLY A 303 -2.07 4.82 -11.73
C GLY A 303 -2.53 3.40 -12.04
N ASN A 304 -1.69 2.44 -11.69
CA ASN A 304 -2.02 1.02 -11.86
C ASN A 304 -3.00 0.54 -10.80
N SER A 305 -3.78 -0.50 -11.10
CA SER A 305 -4.72 -1.10 -10.15
C SER A 305 -4.08 -1.71 -8.90
N CYS A 306 -2.77 -1.96 -8.93
CA CYS A 306 -1.94 -2.41 -7.80
C CYS A 306 -0.49 -2.01 -8.10
N GLU A 307 0.49 -2.60 -7.40
CA GLU A 307 1.92 -2.42 -7.71
C GLU A 307 2.18 -2.66 -9.21
N CYS A 308 2.96 -1.75 -9.82
CA CYS A 308 3.46 -1.90 -11.18
C CYS A 308 4.27 -3.21 -11.28
N PRO A 309 3.86 -4.19 -12.13
CA PRO A 309 4.57 -5.45 -12.25
C PRO A 309 6.06 -5.26 -12.58
N PRO A 310 6.97 -6.08 -12.02
CA PRO A 310 8.41 -5.91 -12.21
C PRO A 310 8.84 -5.86 -13.68
N TYR A 311 8.24 -6.72 -14.50
CA TYR A 311 8.52 -6.84 -15.93
C TYR A 311 7.60 -5.99 -16.82
N THR A 312 7.00 -4.94 -16.27
CA THR A 312 6.23 -3.97 -17.06
C THR A 312 7.07 -3.46 -18.23
N ILE A 313 6.50 -3.49 -19.43
CA ILE A 313 7.18 -3.02 -20.63
C ILE A 313 7.25 -1.49 -20.59
N PRO A 314 8.42 -0.85 -20.79
CA PRO A 314 8.57 0.61 -20.73
C PRO A 314 7.56 1.37 -21.61
N GLY A 315 7.27 0.86 -22.81
CA GLY A 315 6.28 1.45 -23.71
C GLY A 315 4.86 1.52 -23.14
N ASN A 316 4.50 0.60 -22.23
CA ASN A 316 3.20 0.61 -21.56
C ASN A 316 3.11 1.72 -20.51
N LEU A 317 4.16 1.94 -19.72
CA LEU A 317 4.21 3.08 -18.79
C LEU A 317 4.16 4.42 -19.55
N LEU A 318 4.94 4.53 -20.63
CA LEU A 318 4.92 5.73 -21.48
C LEU A 318 3.53 5.95 -22.13
N ALA A 319 2.77 4.90 -22.42
CA ALA A 319 1.41 5.01 -22.90
C ALA A 319 0.45 5.58 -21.84
N MET A 320 0.59 5.20 -20.56
CA MET A 320 -0.16 5.81 -19.45
C MET A 320 0.15 7.30 -19.33
N VAL A 321 1.44 7.66 -19.35
CA VAL A 321 1.91 9.06 -19.28
C VAL A 321 1.38 9.87 -20.46
N LYS A 322 1.42 9.29 -21.67
CA LYS A 322 0.86 9.91 -22.86
C LYS A 322 -0.64 10.17 -22.72
N ALA A 323 -1.42 9.20 -22.23
CA ALA A 323 -2.85 9.39 -21.99
C ALA A 323 -3.10 10.52 -20.97
N ALA A 324 -2.34 10.56 -19.88
CA ALA A 324 -2.43 11.61 -18.88
C ALA A 324 -2.17 13.01 -19.48
N ARG A 325 -1.18 13.15 -20.36
CA ARG A 325 -0.88 14.41 -21.04
C ARG A 325 -1.96 14.81 -22.06
N ASP A 326 -2.43 13.84 -22.85
CA ASP A 326 -3.39 14.10 -23.94
C ASP A 326 -4.79 14.47 -23.42
N VAL A 327 -5.26 13.86 -22.32
CA VAL A 327 -6.64 14.04 -21.84
C VAL A 327 -6.79 14.44 -20.36
N GLY A 328 -5.69 14.56 -19.60
CA GLY A 328 -5.70 14.91 -18.18
C GLY A 328 -5.31 16.36 -17.86
N THR A 329 -4.93 17.16 -18.86
CA THR A 329 -4.46 18.54 -18.68
C THR A 329 -5.60 19.55 -18.60
N TYR A 330 -5.71 20.26 -17.46
CA TYR A 330 -6.73 21.30 -17.27
C TYR A 330 -6.67 22.39 -18.33
N GLY A 331 -7.80 22.68 -18.98
CA GLY A 331 -7.97 23.84 -19.86
C GLY A 331 -7.66 23.63 -21.35
N THR A 332 -7.37 22.40 -21.79
CA THR A 332 -7.20 22.07 -23.23
C THR A 332 -8.33 21.21 -23.80
N TRP A 333 -9.47 21.14 -23.12
CA TRP A 333 -10.69 20.45 -23.58
C TRP A 333 -11.81 21.43 -23.89
#